data_AF-A0A9E8N4N9-F1
#
_entry.id   AF-A0A9E8N4N9-F1
#
_cell.length_a   1.000
_cell.length_b   1.000
_cell.length_c   1.000
_cell.angle_alpha   90.00
_cell.angle_beta   90.00
_cell.angle_gamma   90.00
#
_symmetry.space_group_name_H-M   'P 1'
#
loop_
_entity.id
_entity.type
_entity.pdbx_description
1 polymer ?
#
loop_
_entity_poly.entity_id
_entity_poly.type
_entity_poly.pdbx_seq_one_letter_code
_entity_poly.pdbx_strand_id
1 'polypeptide(L)'
;MKKIQIFGLVIIAVAIGIIVSTAGDASTYVDFTKAKEMAQDGDNESIHVVGKLKKDVAGRIVEMEYKPEIDPNYFVFTLVDNQNVEQRVIYKNTKPQDFDKSEQVVVVGKMKDGAFSAEKILMKCPSKYENGKMETTEHTATKS
;
A
#
# COMPACT_ATOMS: atom_id res chain seq x y z
N MET A 1 7.20 41.24 -31.19
CA MET A 1 7.05 40.62 -29.85
C MET A 1 8.19 41.09 -28.97
N LYS A 2 7.92 41.73 -27.83
CA LYS A 2 8.99 42.21 -26.93
C LYS A 2 9.59 41.00 -26.21
N LYS A 3 10.91 40.80 -26.31
CA LYS A 3 11.66 39.62 -25.80
C LYS A 3 11.33 39.28 -24.33
N ILE A 4 10.91 40.27 -23.55
CA ILE A 4 10.46 40.13 -22.16
C ILE A 4 9.19 39.27 -22.00
N GLN A 5 8.22 39.34 -22.92
CA GLN A 5 7.00 38.53 -22.83
C GLN A 5 7.30 37.06 -23.11
N ILE A 6 8.21 36.80 -24.06
CA ILE A 6 8.67 35.45 -24.40
C ILE A 6 9.43 34.86 -23.20
N PHE A 7 10.29 35.64 -22.54
CA PHE A 7 11.00 35.21 -21.34
C PHE A 7 10.05 34.87 -20.18
N GLY A 8 9.02 35.68 -19.95
CA GLY A 8 7.99 35.40 -18.94
C GLY A 8 7.20 34.12 -19.24
N LEU A 9 6.86 33.88 -20.51
CA LEU A 9 6.13 32.68 -20.93
C LEU A 9 6.98 31.41 -20.73
N VAL A 10 8.28 31.48 -20.99
CA VAL A 10 9.22 30.37 -20.74
C VAL A 10 9.30 30.05 -19.24
N ILE A 11 9.37 31.06 -18.36
CA ILE A 11 9.40 30.83 -16.91
C ILE A 11 8.11 30.15 -16.43
N ILE A 12 6.95 30.58 -16.92
CA ILE A 12 5.66 29.96 -16.57
C ILE A 12 5.63 28.50 -17.04
N ALA A 13 6.09 28.22 -18.26
CA ALA A 13 6.16 26.86 -18.79
C ALA A 13 7.07 25.94 -17.94
N VAL A 14 8.23 26.45 -17.50
CA VAL A 14 9.13 25.70 -16.60
C VAL A 14 8.49 25.47 -15.24
N ALA A 15 7.84 26.47 -14.66
CA ALA A 15 7.15 26.33 -13.37
C ALA A 15 6.02 25.28 -13.43
N ILE A 16 5.22 25.29 -14.50
CA ILE A 16 4.18 24.27 -14.73
C ILE A 16 4.82 22.90 -14.89
N GLY A 17 5.91 22.79 -15.66
CA GLY A 17 6.65 21.54 -15.83
C GLY A 17 7.13 20.94 -14.51
N ILE A 18 7.65 21.78 -13.60
CA ILE A 18 8.07 21.36 -12.27
C ILE A 18 6.86 20.87 -11.45
N ILE A 19 5.77 21.63 -11.39
CA ILE A 19 4.58 21.26 -10.60
C ILE A 19 4.00 19.92 -11.08
N VAL A 20 3.84 19.75 -12.40
CA VAL A 20 3.33 18.49 -12.98
C VAL A 20 4.28 17.33 -12.69
N SER A 21 5.60 17.56 -12.73
CA SER A 21 6.57 16.50 -12.39
C SER A 21 6.54 16.06 -10.94
N THR A 22 6.15 16.95 -10.00
CA THR A 22 6.07 16.62 -8.57
C THR A 22 4.75 16.00 -8.13
N ALA A 23 3.71 16.05 -8.98
CA ALA A 23 2.39 15.55 -8.62
C ALA A 23 2.28 14.01 -8.62
N GLY A 24 3.22 13.29 -9.24
CA GLY A 24 3.20 11.83 -9.37
C GLY A 24 3.68 11.03 -8.15
N ASP A 25 4.18 11.68 -7.10
CA ASP A 25 4.72 10.98 -5.92
C ASP A 25 3.70 10.84 -4.77
N ALA A 26 2.50 11.40 -4.90
CA ALA A 26 1.48 11.37 -3.85
C ALA A 26 0.61 10.11 -3.94
N SER A 27 1.09 9.00 -3.39
CA SER A 27 0.29 7.78 -3.23
C SER A 27 -0.99 8.05 -2.41
N THR A 28 -2.15 7.65 -2.92
CA THR A 28 -3.45 7.91 -2.29
C THR A 28 -4.01 6.69 -1.55
N TYR A 29 -4.93 6.94 -0.62
CA TYR A 29 -5.71 5.89 0.05
C TYR A 29 -6.91 5.50 -0.81
N VAL A 30 -6.95 4.25 -1.26
CA VAL A 30 -8.02 3.71 -2.10
C VAL A 30 -8.34 2.26 -1.72
N ASP A 31 -9.37 1.69 -2.32
CA ASP A 31 -9.77 0.29 -2.14
C ASP A 31 -9.19 -0.63 -3.25
N PHE A 32 -9.39 -1.94 -3.12
CA PHE A 32 -8.89 -2.91 -4.09
C PHE A 32 -9.62 -2.87 -5.44
N THR A 33 -10.83 -2.30 -5.50
CA THR A 33 -11.53 -2.11 -6.78
C THR A 33 -10.78 -1.06 -7.58
N LYS A 34 -10.48 0.08 -6.97
CA LYS A 34 -9.72 1.15 -7.63
C LYS A 34 -8.31 0.70 -7.99
N ALA A 35 -7.66 -0.06 -7.12
CA ALA A 35 -6.36 -0.67 -7.39
C ALA A 35 -6.35 -1.52 -8.68
N LYS A 36 -7.44 -2.26 -8.94
CA LYS A 36 -7.60 -3.09 -10.14
C LYS A 36 -7.84 -2.24 -11.38
N GLU A 37 -8.68 -1.20 -11.29
CA GLU A 37 -8.90 -0.26 -12.38
C GLU A 37 -7.59 0.41 -12.80
N MET A 38 -6.81 0.92 -11.85
CA MET A 38 -5.51 1.55 -12.11
C MET A 38 -4.57 0.61 -12.88
N ALA A 39 -4.46 -0.65 -12.45
CA ALA A 39 -3.62 -1.62 -13.15
C ALA A 39 -4.14 -1.97 -14.56
N GLN A 40 -5.46 -1.94 -14.79
CA GLN A 40 -6.04 -2.12 -16.13
C GLN A 40 -5.73 -0.94 -17.05
N ASP A 41 -5.69 0.27 -16.50
CA ASP A 41 -5.32 1.51 -17.20
C ASP A 41 -3.80 1.61 -17.43
N GLY A 42 -3.02 0.65 -16.94
CA GLY A 42 -1.55 0.62 -17.05
C GLY A 42 -0.84 1.50 -16.03
N ASP A 43 -1.58 2.03 -15.05
CA ASP A 43 -1.04 2.78 -13.93
C ASP A 43 -0.33 1.83 -12.96
N ASN A 44 0.91 2.19 -12.64
CA ASN A 44 1.83 1.41 -11.82
C ASN A 44 2.22 2.14 -10.53
N GLU A 45 1.50 3.21 -10.17
CA GLU A 45 1.66 3.93 -8.92
C GLU A 45 1.30 3.05 -7.72
N SER A 46 2.07 3.22 -6.64
CA SER A 46 1.78 2.56 -5.37
C SER A 46 0.69 3.33 -4.63
N ILE A 47 -0.28 2.60 -4.09
CA ILE A 47 -1.43 3.11 -3.37
C ILE A 47 -1.53 2.49 -1.98
N HIS A 48 -2.25 3.16 -1.10
CA HIS A 48 -2.49 2.72 0.26
C HIS A 48 -3.87 2.06 0.35
N VAL A 49 -3.93 0.78 0.74
CA VAL A 49 -5.18 0.08 0.96
C VAL A 49 -5.32 -0.29 2.43
N VAL A 50 -6.42 0.13 3.04
CA VAL A 50 -6.75 -0.14 4.43
C VAL A 50 -7.67 -1.35 4.50
N GLY A 51 -7.34 -2.33 5.34
CA GLY A 51 -8.18 -3.51 5.51
C GLY A 51 -7.93 -4.29 6.79
N LYS A 52 -8.62 -5.43 6.88
CA LYS A 52 -8.52 -6.40 7.97
C LYS A 52 -8.14 -7.76 7.40
N LEU A 53 -7.43 -8.55 8.19
CA LEU A 53 -7.12 -9.92 7.83
C LEU A 53 -8.41 -10.72 7.69
N LYS A 54 -8.51 -11.53 6.63
CA LYS A 54 -9.65 -12.42 6.42
C LYS A 54 -9.76 -13.40 7.58
N LYS A 55 -10.94 -13.49 8.18
CA LYS A 55 -11.23 -14.36 9.33
C LYS A 55 -12.44 -15.24 9.04
N ASP A 56 -12.42 -16.45 9.60
CA ASP A 56 -13.58 -17.34 9.58
C ASP A 56 -14.66 -16.94 10.60
N VAL A 57 -15.76 -17.70 10.64
CA VAL A 57 -16.87 -17.49 11.60
C VAL A 57 -16.46 -17.61 13.07
N ALA A 58 -15.33 -18.26 13.36
CA ALA A 58 -14.77 -18.40 14.70
C ALA A 58 -13.74 -17.31 15.03
N GLY A 59 -13.52 -16.34 14.12
CA GLY A 59 -12.57 -15.24 14.28
C GLY A 59 -11.11 -15.61 14.03
N ARG A 60 -10.83 -16.80 13.47
CA ARG A 60 -9.47 -17.25 13.16
C ARG A 60 -9.05 -16.73 11.80
N ILE A 61 -7.79 -16.29 11.67
CA ILE A 61 -7.27 -15.82 10.40
C ILE A 61 -7.19 -17.00 9.42
N VAL A 62 -7.65 -16.79 8.19
CA VAL A 62 -7.63 -17.77 7.10
C VAL A 62 -6.88 -17.22 5.90
N GLU A 63 -6.45 -18.11 5.00
CA GLU A 63 -5.75 -17.76 3.76
C GLU A 63 -4.47 -16.94 3.97
N MET A 64 -3.72 -17.29 5.02
CA MET A 64 -2.37 -16.80 5.28
C MET A 64 -1.34 -17.90 5.03
N GLU A 65 -0.29 -17.59 4.28
CA GLU A 65 0.80 -18.49 3.93
C GLU A 65 2.14 -17.83 4.25
N TYR A 66 2.90 -18.47 5.15
CA TYR A 66 4.27 -18.12 5.46
C TYR A 66 5.06 -19.40 5.74
N LYS A 67 6.02 -19.73 4.87
CA LYS A 67 6.84 -20.95 4.96
C LYS A 67 8.32 -20.56 5.01
N PRO A 68 8.83 -20.12 6.18
CA PRO A 68 10.21 -19.63 6.30
C PRO A 68 11.27 -20.69 5.97
N GLU A 69 10.91 -21.98 6.08
CA GLU A 69 11.76 -23.12 5.70
C GLU A 69 12.02 -23.17 4.17
N ILE A 70 11.11 -22.62 3.36
CA ILE A 70 11.19 -22.60 1.89
C ILE A 70 11.71 -21.24 1.42
N ASP A 71 11.05 -20.16 1.86
CA ASP A 71 11.46 -18.79 1.58
C ASP A 71 11.04 -17.87 2.75
N PRO A 72 12.00 -17.41 3.59
CA PRO A 72 11.70 -16.50 4.70
C PRO A 72 11.30 -15.10 4.25
N ASN A 73 11.48 -14.75 2.97
CA ASN A 73 11.11 -13.46 2.40
C ASN A 73 9.83 -13.52 1.58
N TYR A 74 9.03 -14.58 1.69
CA TYR A 74 7.77 -14.72 0.97
C TYR A 74 6.60 -14.87 1.94
N PHE A 75 5.86 -13.79 2.12
CA PHE A 75 4.69 -13.74 2.97
C PHE A 75 3.44 -13.42 2.14
N VAL A 76 2.40 -14.24 2.27
CA VAL A 76 1.14 -14.07 1.53
C VAL A 76 -0.05 -14.13 2.49
N PHE A 77 -1.03 -13.27 2.27
CA PHE A 77 -2.26 -13.26 3.05
C PHE A 77 -3.42 -12.68 2.24
N THR A 78 -4.66 -13.02 2.60
CA THR A 78 -5.85 -12.34 2.08
C THR A 78 -6.23 -11.17 2.99
N LEU A 79 -6.29 -9.98 2.41
CA LEU A 79 -6.78 -8.77 3.07
C LEU A 79 -8.18 -8.44 2.56
N VAL A 80 -9.06 -8.06 3.47
CA VAL A 80 -10.41 -7.58 3.17
C VAL A 80 -10.42 -6.08 3.41
N ASP A 81 -10.65 -5.28 2.37
CA ASP A 81 -10.71 -3.83 2.50
C ASP A 81 -12.02 -3.34 3.12
N ASN A 82 -12.15 -2.03 3.29
CA ASN A 82 -13.35 -1.41 3.86
C ASN A 82 -14.61 -1.55 2.98
N GLN A 83 -14.45 -1.89 1.70
CA GLN A 83 -15.54 -2.16 0.77
C GLN A 83 -15.90 -3.66 0.72
N ASN A 84 -15.34 -4.47 1.63
CA ASN A 84 -15.48 -5.92 1.69
C ASN A 84 -14.94 -6.65 0.45
N VAL A 85 -14.00 -6.04 -0.28
CA VAL A 85 -13.29 -6.72 -1.36
C VAL A 85 -12.14 -7.51 -0.77
N GLU A 86 -12.16 -8.81 -1.00
CA GLU A 86 -11.06 -9.69 -0.65
C GLU A 86 -9.99 -9.68 -1.74
N GLN A 87 -8.74 -9.51 -1.33
CA GLN A 87 -7.62 -9.52 -2.25
C GLN A 87 -6.43 -10.28 -1.65
N ARG A 88 -5.86 -11.17 -2.46
CA ARG A 88 -4.58 -11.82 -2.15
C ARG A 88 -3.47 -10.78 -2.22
N VAL A 89 -2.74 -10.62 -1.12
CA VAL A 89 -1.60 -9.72 -0.97
C VAL A 89 -0.31 -10.53 -0.89
N ILE A 90 0.69 -10.15 -1.67
CA ILE A 90 2.03 -10.76 -1.67
C ILE A 90 3.01 -9.72 -1.13
N TYR A 91 3.71 -10.07 -0.05
CA TYR A 91 4.73 -9.24 0.58
C TYR A 91 6.07 -9.96 0.51
N LYS A 92 7.03 -9.37 -0.19
CA LYS A 92 8.37 -9.95 -0.42
C LYS A 92 9.34 -9.63 0.71
N ASN A 93 8.95 -9.94 1.93
CA ASN A 93 9.81 -9.86 3.10
C ASN A 93 9.29 -10.83 4.18
N THR A 94 10.01 -10.90 5.30
CA THR A 94 9.58 -11.67 6.46
C THR A 94 8.22 -11.19 6.97
N LYS A 95 7.41 -12.12 7.49
CA LYS A 95 6.15 -11.78 8.14
C LYS A 95 6.44 -10.85 9.33
N PRO A 96 5.81 -9.65 9.41
CA PRO A 96 5.97 -8.78 10.56
C PRO A 96 5.67 -9.48 11.87
N GLN A 97 6.44 -9.14 12.91
CA GLN A 97 6.16 -9.63 14.26
C GLN A 97 4.77 -9.17 14.70
N ASP A 98 4.01 -10.06 15.35
CA ASP A 98 2.65 -9.76 15.83
C ASP A 98 1.64 -9.36 14.73
N PHE A 99 1.94 -9.63 13.46
CA PHE A 99 1.03 -9.37 12.33
C PHE A 99 -0.40 -9.88 12.58
N ASP A 100 -0.50 -11.08 13.15
CA ASP A 100 -1.75 -11.78 13.48
C ASP A 100 -2.59 -11.08 14.56
N LYS A 101 -1.97 -10.17 15.33
CA LYS A 101 -2.62 -9.40 16.40
C LYS A 101 -3.10 -8.02 15.95
N SER A 102 -2.81 -7.62 14.71
CA SER A 102 -3.23 -6.33 14.18
C SER A 102 -4.76 -6.21 14.13
N GLU A 103 -5.31 -5.11 14.63
CA GLU A 103 -6.73 -4.82 14.45
C GLU A 103 -7.04 -4.40 13.01
N GLN A 104 -6.08 -3.69 12.40
CA GLN A 104 -6.18 -3.14 11.06
C GLN A 104 -4.79 -3.07 10.44
N VAL A 105 -4.72 -3.32 9.14
CA VAL A 105 -3.49 -3.29 8.36
C VAL A 105 -3.66 -2.30 7.21
N VAL A 106 -2.64 -1.50 6.93
CA VAL A 106 -2.53 -0.74 5.69
C VAL A 106 -1.43 -1.36 4.86
N VAL A 107 -1.76 -1.76 3.64
CA VAL A 107 -0.78 -2.27 2.67
C VAL A 107 -0.51 -1.16 1.65
N VAL A 108 0.75 -0.92 1.35
CA VAL A 108 1.18 0.04 0.32
C VAL A 108 1.79 -0.74 -0.82
N GLY A 109 1.33 -0.52 -2.04
CA GLY A 109 1.80 -1.24 -3.21
C GLY A 109 0.83 -1.13 -4.36
N LYS A 110 0.82 -2.14 -5.23
CA LYS A 110 0.03 -2.09 -6.48
C LYS A 110 -0.45 -3.46 -6.92
N MET A 111 -1.48 -3.47 -7.75
CA MET A 111 -1.95 -4.70 -8.38
C MET A 111 -0.96 -5.19 -9.44
N LYS A 112 -0.61 -6.47 -9.37
CA LYS A 112 0.28 -7.15 -10.32
C LYS A 112 -0.09 -8.63 -10.41
N ASP A 113 -0.23 -9.15 -11.63
CA ASP A 113 -0.47 -10.59 -11.88
C ASP A 113 -1.69 -11.15 -11.11
N GLY A 114 -2.74 -10.34 -10.94
CA GLY A 114 -3.96 -10.71 -10.22
C GLY A 114 -3.87 -10.67 -8.68
N ALA A 115 -2.71 -10.34 -8.12
CA ALA A 115 -2.48 -10.15 -6.69
C ALA A 115 -2.10 -8.69 -6.38
N PHE A 116 -2.26 -8.26 -5.13
CA PHE A 116 -1.72 -6.99 -4.68
C PHE A 116 -0.27 -7.20 -4.21
N SER A 117 0.70 -6.67 -4.94
CA SER A 117 2.11 -6.70 -4.56
C SER A 117 2.38 -5.60 -3.55
N ALA A 118 2.47 -5.96 -2.27
CA ALA A 118 2.77 -5.04 -1.19
C ALA A 118 4.27 -4.72 -1.13
N GLU A 119 4.58 -3.44 -1.16
CA GLU A 119 5.89 -2.85 -0.93
C GLU A 119 6.07 -2.48 0.53
N LYS A 120 4.99 -2.11 1.23
CA LYS A 120 5.01 -1.82 2.66
C LYS A 120 3.78 -2.34 3.38
N ILE A 121 3.94 -2.62 4.66
CA ILE A 121 2.86 -2.99 5.58
C ILE A 121 2.95 -2.06 6.80
N LEU A 122 1.85 -1.41 7.12
CA LEU A 122 1.67 -0.63 8.33
C LEU A 122 0.62 -1.32 9.20
N MET A 123 1.00 -1.66 10.43
CA MET A 123 0.10 -2.33 11.38
C MET A 123 -0.42 -1.33 12.40
N LYS A 124 -1.73 -1.37 12.67
CA LYS A 124 -2.32 -0.70 13.82
C LYS A 124 -2.41 -1.68 14.99
N CYS A 125 -1.71 -1.35 16.07
CA CYS A 125 -1.77 -2.10 17.31
C CYS A 125 -3.02 -1.71 18.14
N PRO A 126 -3.71 -2.67 18.78
CA PRO A 126 -4.80 -2.38 19.71
C PRO A 126 -4.29 -1.54 20.90
N SER A 127 -4.84 -0.35 21.12
CA SER A 127 -4.37 0.63 22.11
C SER A 127 -4.68 0.28 23.57
N LYS A 128 -4.93 -0.99 23.90
CA LYS A 128 -5.68 -1.35 25.11
C LYS A 128 -4.95 -1.09 26.44
N TYR A 129 -3.63 -0.89 26.45
CA TYR A 129 -2.87 -0.49 27.65
C TYR A 129 -1.63 0.27 27.19
N GLU A 130 -1.53 1.57 27.50
CA GLU A 130 -0.38 2.50 27.41
C GLU A 130 -0.86 3.87 26.89
N ASN A 131 -1.29 4.73 27.83
CA ASN A 131 -1.14 6.19 27.77
C ASN A 131 -1.38 6.93 26.43
N GLY A 132 -2.50 6.67 25.76
CA GLY A 132 -3.10 7.62 24.80
C GLY A 132 -2.31 7.89 23.51
N LYS A 133 -1.32 7.08 23.16
CA LYS A 133 -0.57 7.20 21.90
C LYS A 133 -0.97 6.05 20.95
N MET A 134 -1.48 6.41 19.78
CA MET A 134 -1.67 5.45 18.69
C MET A 134 -0.30 5.11 18.10
N GLU A 135 0.23 3.92 18.39
CA GLU A 135 1.47 3.44 17.78
C GLU A 135 1.16 2.70 16.47
N THR A 136 1.84 3.10 15.39
CA THR A 136 1.81 2.44 14.09
C THR A 136 3.22 1.95 13.78
N THR A 137 3.36 0.69 13.38
CA THR A 137 4.66 0.12 12.99
C THR A 137 4.71 -0.04 11.47
N GLU A 138 5.79 0.46 10.85
CA GLU A 138 6.02 0.38 9.39
C GLU A 138 7.05 -0.71 9.07
N HIS A 139 6.73 -1.55 8.07
CA HIS A 139 7.63 -2.56 7.52
C HIS A 139 7.70 -2.39 6.00
N THR A 140 8.92 -2.33 5.45
CA THR A 140 9.16 -2.16 4.00
C THR A 140 9.77 -3.43 3.40
N ALA A 141 9.32 -3.82 2.21
CA ALA A 141 9.87 -4.94 1.46
C ALA A 141 11.28 -4.65 0.95
N THR A 142 12.14 -5.66 0.96
CA THR A 142 13.49 -5.52 0.41
C THR A 142 13.43 -5.45 -1.11
N LYS A 143 14.02 -4.42 -1.70
CA LYS A 143 14.12 -4.27 -3.16
C LYS A 143 15.00 -5.42 -3.69
N SER A 144 14.42 -6.33 -4.47
CA SER A 144 15.18 -7.36 -5.21
C SER A 144 15.84 -6.75 -6.44
#